data_AF-B9TN23-F1
#
_entry.id   AF-B9TN23-F1
#
_cell.length_a   1.000
_cell.length_b   1.000
_cell.length_c   1.000
_cell.angle_alpha   90.00
_cell.angle_beta   90.00
_cell.angle_gamma   90.00
#
_symmetry.space_group_name_H-M   'P 1'
#
loop_
_entity.id
_entity.type
_entity.pdbx_description
1 polymer ?
#
loop_
_entity_poly.entity_id
_entity_poly.type
_entity_poly.pdbx_seq_one_letter_code
_entity_poly.pdbx_strand_id
1 'polypeptide(L)'
;MLSVLSLALAPTFFVMALGYGAGKTGHINNAHVKELNTVVMSYCLPASLFVATATTKWSDLIAQWPILLSLSITMMGVYLLWYVYQRWARRQSSSEAALQELAVGQPNYAAAAFPVITALF
;
A
#
# COMPACT_ATOMS: atom_id res chain seq x y z
N MET A 1 10.95 16.82 -10.72
CA MET A 1 10.37 15.50 -10.37
C MET A 1 10.86 14.98 -9.02
N LEU A 2 12.17 14.94 -8.75
CA LEU A 2 12.72 14.50 -7.46
C LEU A 2 12.24 15.37 -6.27
N SER A 3 12.10 16.68 -6.46
CA SER A 3 11.55 17.61 -5.47
C SER A 3 10.06 17.37 -5.17
N VAL A 4 9.29 16.92 -6.16
CA VAL A 4 7.85 16.62 -5.99
C VAL A 4 7.68 15.30 -5.24
N LEU A 5 8.45 14.27 -5.61
CA LEU A 5 8.43 12.98 -4.93
C LEU A 5 8.89 13.08 -3.48
N SER A 6 9.92 13.87 -3.20
CA SER A 6 10.38 14.10 -1.82
C SER A 6 9.33 14.83 -0.98
N LEU A 7 8.69 15.87 -1.52
CA LEU A 7 7.62 16.58 -0.80
C LEU A 7 6.38 15.70 -0.58
N ALA A 8 6.07 14.80 -1.52
CA ALA A 8 4.95 13.87 -1.42
C ALA A 8 5.19 12.73 -0.42
N LEU A 9 6.41 12.20 -0.38
CA LEU A 9 6.76 11.04 0.46
C LEU A 9 7.20 11.45 1.87
N ALA A 10 7.75 12.65 2.04
CA ALA A 10 8.23 13.12 3.34
C ALA A 10 7.17 13.03 4.47
N PRO A 11 5.89 13.38 4.25
CA PRO A 11 4.85 13.21 5.27
C PRO A 11 4.67 11.75 5.69
N THR A 12 4.65 10.81 4.73
CA THR A 12 4.50 9.38 5.03
C THR A 12 5.67 8.87 5.87
N PHE A 13 6.91 9.20 5.48
CA PHE A 13 8.10 8.83 6.26
C PHE A 13 8.14 9.49 7.63
N PHE A 14 7.68 10.74 7.74
CA PHE A 14 7.60 11.44 9.02
C PHE A 14 6.62 10.76 9.98
N VAL A 15 5.41 10.42 9.51
CA VAL A 15 4.41 9.69 10.32
C VAL A 15 4.93 8.31 10.74
N MET A 16 5.60 7.58 9.83
CA MET A 16 6.23 6.30 10.18
C MET A 16 7.32 6.46 11.25
N ALA A 17 8.15 7.50 11.16
CA ALA A 17 9.19 7.79 12.14
C ALA A 17 8.60 8.15 13.52
N LEU A 18 7.51 8.92 13.55
CA LEU A 18 6.78 9.21 14.79
C LEU A 18 6.20 7.95 15.42
N GLY A 19 5.59 7.07 14.61
CA GLY A 19 5.08 5.78 15.09
C GLY A 19 6.19 4.90 15.69
N TYR A 20 7.35 4.86 15.04
CA TYR A 20 8.53 4.17 15.58
C TYR A 20 9.02 4.79 16.90
N GLY A 21 9.08 6.12 16.98
CA GLY A 21 9.46 6.83 18.21
C GLY A 21 8.49 6.58 19.37
N ALA A 22 7.19 6.55 19.10
CA ALA A 22 6.15 6.28 20.09
C ALA A 22 6.20 4.82 20.59
N GLY A 23 6.53 3.86 19.73
CA GLY A 23 6.79 2.47 20.13
C GLY A 23 8.08 2.33 20.94
N LYS A 24 9.16 3.00 20.54
CA LYS A 24 10.47 2.94 21.22
C LYS A 24 10.47 3.57 22.61
N THR A 25 9.67 4.62 22.81
CA THR A 25 9.53 5.31 24.10
C THR A 25 8.59 4.60 25.08
N GLY A 26 7.94 3.51 24.66
CA GLY A 26 7.06 2.71 25.52
C GLY A 26 5.71 3.37 25.83
N HIS A 27 5.44 4.56 25.28
CA HIS A 27 4.12 5.20 25.38
C HIS A 27 3.02 4.36 24.72
N ILE A 28 3.37 3.58 23.69
CA ILE A 28 2.49 2.61 23.07
C ILE A 28 3.00 1.22 23.42
N ASN A 29 2.32 0.55 24.36
CA ASN A 29 2.61 -0.83 24.72
C ASN A 29 2.23 -1.75 23.55
N ASN A 30 3.12 -2.65 23.14
CA ASN A 30 2.90 -3.64 22.06
C ASN A 30 1.62 -4.48 22.26
N ALA A 31 1.10 -4.55 23.49
CA ALA A 31 -0.20 -5.15 23.78
C ALA A 31 -1.39 -4.41 23.12
N HIS A 32 -1.44 -3.08 23.22
CA HIS A 32 -2.54 -2.26 22.66
C HIS A 32 -2.34 -1.93 21.18
N VAL A 33 -1.13 -2.05 20.64
CA VAL A 33 -0.87 -1.93 19.19
C VAL A 33 -1.72 -2.92 18.40
N LYS A 34 -1.94 -4.12 18.97
CA LYS A 34 -2.76 -5.16 18.33
C LYS A 34 -4.22 -4.72 18.24
N GLU A 35 -4.77 -4.12 19.29
CA GLU A 35 -6.14 -3.60 19.33
C GLU A 35 -6.31 -2.42 18.36
N LEU A 36 -5.34 -1.50 18.33
CA LEU A 36 -5.32 -0.40 17.36
C LEU A 36 -5.29 -0.94 15.93
N ASN A 37 -4.45 -1.94 15.65
CA ASN A 37 -4.40 -2.58 14.33
C ASN A 37 -5.72 -3.27 13.99
N THR A 38 -6.37 -3.95 14.95
CA THR A 38 -7.70 -4.52 14.73
C THR A 38 -8.71 -3.43 14.39
N VAL A 39 -8.71 -2.29 15.09
CA VAL A 39 -9.60 -1.17 14.75
C VAL A 39 -9.35 -0.65 13.33
N VAL A 40 -8.09 -0.45 12.97
CA VAL A 40 -7.72 0.05 11.64
C VAL A 40 -8.11 -0.94 10.54
N MET A 41 -7.79 -2.22 10.72
CA MET A 41 -8.03 -3.25 9.70
C MET A 41 -9.51 -3.64 9.59
N SER A 42 -10.25 -3.65 10.70
CA SER A 42 -11.66 -4.08 10.72
C SER A 42 -12.65 -2.95 10.47
N TYR A 43 -12.32 -1.69 10.79
CA TYR A 43 -13.25 -0.57 10.67
C TYR A 43 -12.74 0.55 9.77
N CYS A 44 -11.53 1.06 10.01
CA CYS A 44 -11.05 2.23 9.26
C CYS A 44 -10.82 1.92 7.78
N LEU A 45 -10.23 0.75 7.46
CA LEU A 45 -9.93 0.35 6.10
C LEU A 45 -11.22 0.07 5.29
N PRO A 46 -12.19 -0.72 5.78
CA PRO A 46 -13.46 -0.89 5.08
C PRO A 46 -14.24 0.43 4.92
N ALA A 47 -14.24 1.29 5.95
CA ALA A 47 -14.91 2.58 5.89
C ALA A 47 -14.25 3.51 4.87
N SER A 48 -12.91 3.55 4.79
CA SER A 48 -12.20 4.38 3.81
C SER A 48 -12.46 3.89 2.38
N LEU A 49 -12.49 2.57 2.15
CA LEU A 49 -12.86 1.99 0.85
C LEU A 49 -14.31 2.31 0.47
N PHE A 50 -15.24 2.27 1.44
CA PHE A 50 -16.63 2.64 1.21
C PHE A 50 -16.77 4.11 0.82
N VAL A 51 -16.14 5.01 1.58
CA VAL A 51 -16.15 6.45 1.29
C VAL A 51 -15.53 6.70 -0.08
N ALA A 52 -14.35 6.12 -0.37
CA ALA A 52 -13.70 6.27 -1.67
C ALA A 52 -14.59 5.80 -2.83
N THR A 53 -15.29 4.68 -2.66
CA THR A 53 -16.21 4.16 -3.68
C THR A 53 -17.46 5.04 -3.82
N ALA A 54 -18.02 5.53 -2.71
CA ALA A 54 -19.22 6.37 -2.70
C ALA A 54 -18.97 7.78 -3.27
N THR A 55 -17.76 8.33 -3.11
CA THR A 55 -17.42 9.67 -3.62
C THR A 55 -16.93 9.66 -5.07
N THR A 56 -16.49 8.50 -5.58
CA THR A 56 -15.93 8.41 -6.94
C THR A 56 -17.05 8.41 -7.97
N LYS A 57 -17.03 9.38 -8.88
CA LYS A 57 -17.98 9.44 -10.01
C LYS A 57 -17.53 8.49 -11.12
N TRP A 58 -18.49 7.85 -11.77
CA TRP A 58 -18.23 6.97 -12.93
C TRP A 58 -17.48 7.67 -14.08
N SER A 59 -17.70 8.97 -14.28
CA SER A 59 -16.96 9.77 -15.26
C SER A 59 -15.46 9.81 -14.99
N ASP A 60 -15.09 9.89 -13.71
CA ASP A 60 -13.70 10.07 -13.27
C ASP A 60 -12.94 8.73 -13.36
N LEU A 61 -13.64 7.61 -13.14
CA LEU A 61 -13.12 6.26 -13.37
C LEU A 61 -12.79 6.02 -14.85
N ILE A 62 -13.67 6.42 -15.76
CA ILE A 62 -13.46 6.24 -17.20
C ILE A 62 -12.31 7.14 -17.68
N ALA A 63 -12.21 8.37 -17.16
CA ALA A 63 -11.08 9.26 -17.48
C ALA A 63 -9.73 8.68 -17.02
N GLN A 64 -9.71 7.92 -15.92
CA GLN A 64 -8.51 7.29 -15.36
C GLN A 64 -8.24 5.87 -15.89
N TRP A 65 -8.99 5.40 -16.89
CA TRP A 65 -8.82 4.07 -17.47
C TRP A 65 -7.38 3.73 -17.91
N PRO A 66 -6.61 4.64 -18.54
CA PRO A 66 -5.22 4.37 -18.90
C PRO A 66 -4.32 4.11 -17.69
N ILE A 67 -4.55 4.83 -16.59
CA ILE A 67 -3.79 4.68 -15.33
C ILE A 67 -4.14 3.34 -14.68
N LEU A 68 -5.43 2.97 -14.65
CA LEU A 68 -5.88 1.67 -14.13
C LEU A 68 -5.28 0.49 -14.89
N LEU A 69 -5.26 0.55 -16.22
CA LEU A 69 -4.62 -0.47 -17.05
C LEU A 69 -3.12 -0.56 -16.81
N SER A 70 -2.43 0.59 -16.82
CA SER A 70 -0.99 0.63 -16.58
C SER A 70 -0.63 0.03 -15.22
N LEU A 71 -1.34 0.43 -14.15
CA LEU A 71 -1.13 -0.11 -12.81
C LEU A 71 -1.40 -1.61 -12.77
N SER A 72 -2.50 -2.07 -13.36
CA SER A 72 -2.87 -3.50 -13.38
C SER A 72 -1.80 -4.35 -14.07
N ILE A 73 -1.30 -3.90 -15.23
CA ILE A 73 -0.24 -4.60 -15.97
C ILE A 73 1.06 -4.61 -15.17
N THR A 74 1.46 -3.48 -14.59
CA THR A 74 2.69 -3.40 -13.78
C THR A 74 2.60 -4.30 -12.56
N MET A 75 1.47 -4.29 -11.83
CA MET A 75 1.27 -5.14 -10.65
C MET A 75 1.27 -6.63 -11.00
N MET A 76 0.51 -7.04 -12.03
CA MET A 76 0.50 -8.43 -12.50
C MET A 76 1.88 -8.86 -13.02
N GLY A 77 2.60 -7.97 -13.69
CA GLY A 77 3.95 -8.20 -14.17
C GLY A 77 4.93 -8.45 -13.02
N VAL A 78 4.95 -7.57 -12.01
CA VAL A 78 5.81 -7.72 -10.83
C VAL A 78 5.45 -8.99 -10.06
N TYR A 79 4.16 -9.28 -9.88
CA TYR A 79 3.68 -10.49 -9.24
C TYR A 79 4.19 -11.75 -9.97
N LEU A 80 3.99 -11.84 -11.29
CA LEU A 80 4.41 -13.00 -12.09
C LEU A 80 5.93 -13.17 -12.12
N LEU A 81 6.68 -12.06 -12.27
CA LEU A 81 8.14 -12.10 -12.27
C LEU A 81 8.68 -12.59 -10.93
N TRP A 82 8.12 -12.10 -9.82
CA TRP A 82 8.52 -12.53 -8.49
C TRP A 82 8.09 -13.98 -8.21
N TYR A 83 6.92 -14.43 -8.68
CA TYR A 83 6.47 -15.82 -8.61
C TYR A 83 7.38 -16.80 -9.32
N VAL A 84 7.69 -16.50 -10.58
CA VAL A 84 8.58 -17.34 -11.37
C VAL A 84 9.96 -17.37 -10.71
N TYR A 85 10.47 -16.24 -10.23
CA TYR A 85 11.75 -16.19 -9.52
C TYR A 85 11.76 -17.03 -8.24
N GLN A 86 10.75 -16.89 -7.37
CA GLN A 86 10.68 -17.66 -6.13
C GLN A 86 10.54 -19.16 -6.38
N ARG A 87 9.74 -19.53 -7.39
CA ARG A 87 9.50 -20.93 -7.75
C ARG A 87 10.72 -21.57 -8.39
N TRP A 88 11.43 -20.86 -9.28
CA TRP A 88 12.62 -21.39 -9.96
C TRP A 88 13.88 -21.33 -9.10
N ALA A 89 14.15 -20.22 -8.42
CA ALA A 89 15.41 -20.01 -7.70
C ALA A 89 15.37 -20.56 -6.26
N ARG A 90 14.20 -20.54 -5.60
CA ARG A 90 14.09 -20.86 -4.16
C ARG A 90 13.26 -22.09 -3.80
N ARG A 91 12.65 -22.76 -4.79
CA ARG A 91 11.84 -23.99 -4.63
C ARG A 91 10.85 -23.91 -3.45
N GLN A 92 10.31 -22.72 -3.18
CA GLN A 92 9.37 -22.49 -2.09
C GLN A 92 8.01 -23.15 -2.39
N SER A 93 7.23 -23.43 -1.36
CA SER A 93 5.87 -23.92 -1.56
C SER A 93 5.04 -22.89 -2.31
N SER A 94 4.09 -23.33 -3.14
CA SER A 94 3.28 -22.40 -3.94
C SER A 94 2.45 -21.44 -3.09
N SER A 95 2.16 -21.79 -1.83
CA SER A 95 1.43 -20.94 -0.88
C SER A 95 2.33 -19.83 -0.31
N GLU A 96 3.55 -20.16 0.11
CA GLU A 96 4.50 -19.18 0.64
C GLU A 96 4.97 -18.20 -0.44
N ALA A 97 5.23 -18.70 -1.64
CA ALA A 97 5.58 -17.88 -2.78
C ALA A 97 4.47 -16.84 -3.07
N ALA A 98 3.23 -17.31 -3.23
CA ALA A 98 2.08 -16.45 -3.51
C ALA A 98 1.82 -15.41 -2.40
N LEU A 99 2.00 -15.78 -1.12
CA LEU A 99 1.86 -14.86 0.00
C LEU A 99 2.93 -13.77 -0.04
N GLN A 100 4.18 -14.14 -0.32
CA GLN A 100 5.30 -13.19 -0.41
C GLN A 100 5.17 -12.29 -1.65
N GLU A 101 4.66 -12.80 -2.76
CA GLU A 101 4.36 -11.99 -3.95
C GLU A 101 3.24 -11.02 -3.73
N LEU A 102 2.19 -11.40 -3.00
CA LEU A 102 1.13 -10.48 -2.65
C LEU A 102 1.68 -9.28 -1.87
N ALA A 103 2.61 -9.53 -0.94
CA ALA A 103 3.27 -8.49 -0.16
C ALA A 103 4.21 -7.59 -1.00
N VAL A 104 4.83 -8.13 -2.06
CA VAL A 104 5.76 -7.38 -2.93
C VAL A 104 5.05 -6.68 -4.09
N GLY A 105 4.04 -7.33 -4.66
CA GLY A 105 3.28 -6.88 -5.82
C GLY A 105 2.22 -5.83 -5.49
N GLN A 106 1.83 -5.69 -4.22
CA GLN A 106 1.10 -4.53 -3.74
C GLN A 106 2.08 -3.42 -3.36
N PRO A 107 2.28 -2.39 -4.19
CA PRO A 107 2.86 -1.17 -3.68
C PRO A 107 1.92 -0.65 -2.58
N ASN A 108 2.50 -0.04 -1.55
CA ASN A 108 1.76 0.38 -0.37
C ASN A 108 0.82 1.55 -0.70
N TYR A 109 -0.30 1.25 -1.37
CA TYR A 109 -1.20 2.23 -1.95
C TYR A 109 -1.82 3.12 -0.87
N ALA A 110 -2.19 2.50 0.25
CA ALA A 110 -2.83 3.16 1.37
C ALA A 110 -1.93 4.22 2.03
N ALA A 111 -0.62 3.96 2.16
CA ALA A 111 0.29 4.87 2.86
C ALA A 111 1.10 5.79 1.94
N ALA A 112 1.51 5.31 0.76
CA ALA A 112 2.50 5.98 -0.09
C ALA A 112 1.96 6.42 -1.45
N ALA A 113 0.99 5.72 -2.05
CA ALA A 113 0.53 6.07 -3.39
C ALA A 113 -0.38 7.30 -3.40
N PHE A 114 -1.31 7.44 -2.44
CA PHE A 114 -2.20 8.60 -2.37
C PHE A 114 -1.44 9.94 -2.34
N PRO A 115 -0.45 10.14 -1.45
CA PRO A 115 0.34 11.37 -1.44
C PRO A 115 1.09 11.64 -2.75
N VAL A 116 1.62 10.58 -3.39
CA VAL A 116 2.37 10.71 -4.65
C VAL A 116 1.44 11.07 -5.81
N ILE A 117 0.26 10.46 -5.89
CA ILE A 117 -0.73 10.77 -6.93
C ILE A 117 -1.23 12.20 -6.77
N THR A 118 -1.60 12.63 -5.56
CA THR A 118 -2.03 14.02 -5.28
C THR A 118 -0.93 15.06 -5.51
N ALA A 119 0.34 14.68 -5.44
CA ALA A 119 1.45 15.59 -5.75
C ALA A 119 1.77 15.69 -7.25
N LEU A 120 1.33 14.69 -8.04
CA LEU A 120 1.61 14.62 -9.49
C LEU A 120 0.43 15.08 -10.36
N PHE A 121 -0.80 15.05 -9.83
CA PHE A 121 -2.05 15.43 -10.48
C PHE A 121 -2.81 16.45 -9.64
#